data_AF-A0A480BPY5-F1
#
_entry.id   AF-A0A480BPY5-F1
#
_cell.length_a   1.000
_cell.length_b   1.000
_cell.length_c   1.000
_cell.angle_alpha   90.00
_cell.angle_beta   90.00
_cell.angle_gamma   90.00
#
_symmetry.space_group_name_H-M   'P 1'
#
loop_
_entity.id
_entity.type
_entity.pdbx_description
1 polymer ?
#
loop_
_entity_poly.entity_id
_entity_poly.type
_entity_poly.pdbx_seq_one_letter_code
_entity_poly.pdbx_strand_id
1 'polypeptide(L)'
;ATLIPIDSETNAMFQCLPGYRCGEPAAGHGVQRLLLTASGGPFLRTPLSLMATATPDQACAHPRWVMGRKISVDSATLMNKGLEVIETAWLFNLPAPAVQVVIHPQ
;
A
#
# COMPACT_ATOMS: atom_id res chain seq x y z
N ALA A 1 -5.63 19.07 -15.69
CA ALA A 1 -6.47 18.40 -14.68
C ALA A 1 -5.64 18.17 -13.42
N THR A 2 -6.27 18.05 -12.25
CA THR A 2 -5.58 17.78 -10.97
C THR A 2 -5.88 16.34 -10.56
N LEU A 3 -4.84 15.58 -10.19
CA LEU A 3 -5.00 14.24 -9.63
C LEU A 3 -5.02 14.36 -8.11
N ILE A 4 -6.02 13.76 -7.47
CA ILE A 4 -6.15 13.65 -6.01
C ILE A 4 -6.18 12.16 -5.67
N PRO A 5 -5.23 11.65 -4.87
CA PRO A 5 -5.17 10.23 -4.53
C PRO A 5 -6.31 9.89 -3.57
N ILE A 6 -6.98 8.77 -3.84
CA ILE A 6 -8.07 8.24 -3.00
C ILE A 6 -7.71 6.92 -2.34
N ASP A 7 -6.63 6.27 -2.76
CA ASP A 7 -6.09 5.12 -2.04
C ASP A 7 -5.63 5.56 -0.63
N SER A 8 -5.91 4.75 0.39
CA SER A 8 -5.81 5.18 1.79
C SER A 8 -4.41 5.69 2.14
N GLU A 9 -3.38 4.99 1.71
CA GLU A 9 -2.00 5.27 2.06
C GLU A 9 -1.47 6.49 1.31
N THR A 10 -1.73 6.58 0.00
CA THR A 10 -1.28 7.71 -0.82
C THR A 10 -2.06 8.98 -0.48
N ASN A 11 -3.34 8.84 -0.11
CA ASN A 11 -4.12 9.93 0.46
C ASN A 11 -3.56 10.38 1.82
N ALA A 12 -3.21 9.45 2.72
CA ALA A 12 -2.59 9.80 4.00
C ALA A 12 -1.28 10.56 3.81
N MET A 13 -0.41 10.11 2.89
CA MET A 13 0.83 10.83 2.54
C MET A 13 0.56 12.20 1.93
N PHE A 14 -0.44 12.31 1.05
CA PHE A 14 -0.83 13.57 0.42
C PHE A 14 -1.28 14.61 1.46
N GLN A 15 -2.07 14.20 2.45
CA GLN A 15 -2.51 15.08 3.55
C GLN A 15 -1.35 15.58 4.43
N CYS A 16 -0.25 14.83 4.51
CA CYS A 16 0.95 15.22 5.26
C CYS A 16 1.82 16.27 4.53
N LEU A 17 1.52 16.61 3.27
CA LEU A 17 2.34 17.52 2.46
C LEU A 17 1.55 18.76 2.00
N PRO A 18 1.50 19.83 2.81
CA PRO A 18 0.81 21.07 2.45
C PRO A 18 1.35 21.67 1.14
N GLY A 19 0.43 22.00 0.22
CA GLY A 19 0.76 22.63 -1.06
C GLY A 19 1.35 21.68 -2.11
N TYR A 20 1.51 20.40 -1.80
CA TYR A 20 1.99 19.38 -2.73
C TYR A 20 0.98 19.09 -3.86
N ARG A 21 1.47 18.85 -5.08
CA ARG A 21 0.66 18.34 -6.19
C ARG A 21 1.25 17.03 -6.71
N CYS A 22 0.40 16.02 -6.90
CA CYS A 22 0.82 14.72 -7.40
C CYS A 22 1.62 14.82 -8.71
N GLY A 23 2.75 14.10 -8.76
CA GLY A 23 3.72 14.12 -9.85
C GLY A 23 4.86 15.13 -9.67
N GLU A 24 4.71 16.11 -8.76
CA GLU A 24 5.83 16.98 -8.38
C GLU A 24 6.83 16.21 -7.52
N PRO A 25 8.15 16.50 -7.60
CA PRO A 25 9.15 15.87 -6.75
C PRO A 25 8.90 16.20 -5.28
N ALA A 26 8.42 15.22 -4.51
CA ALA A 26 8.18 15.41 -3.07
C ALA A 26 9.47 15.76 -2.30
N ALA A 27 10.65 15.44 -2.84
CA ALA A 27 11.94 15.90 -2.32
C ALA A 27 12.03 17.43 -2.22
N GLY A 28 11.37 18.18 -3.12
CA GLY A 28 11.27 19.64 -3.06
C GLY A 28 10.48 20.15 -1.85
N HIS A 29 9.68 19.29 -1.23
CA HIS A 29 8.94 19.53 0.00
C HIS A 29 9.68 18.98 1.25
N GLY A 30 10.95 18.60 1.12
CA GLY A 30 11.77 18.07 2.22
C GLY A 30 11.55 16.58 2.52
N VAL A 31 10.80 15.86 1.68
CA VAL A 31 10.56 14.42 1.87
C VAL A 31 11.83 13.63 1.57
N GLN A 32 12.33 12.92 2.58
CA GLN A 32 13.48 12.01 2.42
C GLN A 32 13.05 10.56 2.17
N ARG A 33 11.87 10.18 2.65
CA ARG A 33 11.35 8.82 2.61
C ARG A 33 9.83 8.83 2.82
N LEU A 34 9.14 7.87 2.21
CA LEU A 34 7.73 7.59 2.42
C LEU A 34 7.55 6.24 3.10
N LEU A 35 6.73 6.19 4.15
CA LEU A 35 6.39 4.95 4.85
C LEU A 35 5.03 4.47 4.37
N LEU A 36 5.03 3.39 3.60
CA LEU A 36 3.83 2.77 3.03
C LEU A 36 3.37 1.62 3.93
N THR A 37 2.39 1.89 4.78
CA THR A 37 1.89 0.91 5.75
C THR A 37 1.10 -0.22 5.08
N ALA A 38 1.24 -1.46 5.53
CA ALA A 38 0.46 -2.60 5.05
C ALA A 38 -0.17 -3.36 6.23
N SER A 39 -1.41 -3.85 6.08
CA SER A 39 -2.06 -4.66 7.12
C SER A 39 -1.37 -6.01 7.38
N GLY A 40 -0.68 -6.54 6.36
CA GLY A 40 -0.16 -7.91 6.32
C GLY A 40 -1.12 -8.94 5.72
N GLY A 41 -2.38 -8.57 5.50
CA GLY A 41 -3.42 -9.47 4.98
C GLY A 41 -3.79 -10.61 5.93
N PRO A 42 -4.74 -11.48 5.53
CA PRO A 42 -5.17 -12.63 6.34
C PRO A 42 -4.08 -13.66 6.60
N PHE A 43 -3.01 -13.68 5.81
CA PHE A 43 -1.94 -14.68 5.91
C PHE A 43 -0.72 -14.23 6.69
N LEU A 44 -0.73 -13.02 7.29
CA LEU A 44 0.42 -12.46 8.03
C LEU A 44 1.03 -13.43 9.07
N ARG A 45 0.19 -14.23 9.74
CA ARG A 45 0.62 -15.18 10.78
C ARG A 45 0.48 -16.64 10.37
N THR A 46 0.11 -16.91 9.12
CA THR A 46 -0.13 -18.27 8.65
C THR A 46 1.20 -18.94 8.32
N PRO A 47 1.47 -20.16 8.83
CA PRO A 47 2.69 -20.89 8.51
C PRO A 47 2.87 -21.11 7.01
N LEU A 48 4.11 -21.02 6.53
CA LEU A 48 4.45 -21.20 5.11
C LEU A 48 4.00 -22.57 4.56
N SER A 49 4.03 -23.62 5.38
CA SER A 49 3.57 -24.96 4.99
C SER A 49 2.08 -25.03 4.62
N LEU A 50 1.27 -24.07 5.09
CA LEU A 50 -0.16 -23.99 4.78
C LEU A 50 -0.45 -23.10 3.56
N MET A 51 0.54 -22.39 3.02
CA MET A 51 0.34 -21.50 1.87
C MET A 51 -0.01 -22.25 0.59
N ALA A 52 0.55 -23.45 0.40
CA ALA A 52 0.34 -24.24 -0.82
C ALA A 52 -1.11 -24.69 -1.02
N THR A 53 -1.90 -24.73 0.06
CA THR A 53 -3.31 -25.15 0.05
C THR A 53 -4.27 -23.99 0.35
N ALA A 54 -3.78 -22.75 0.39
CA ALA A 54 -4.59 -21.57 0.66
C ALA A 54 -5.67 -21.39 -0.43
N THR A 55 -6.91 -21.17 -0.01
CA THR A 55 -8.03 -20.98 -0.93
C THR A 55 -8.33 -19.51 -1.20
N PRO A 56 -8.99 -19.17 -2.33
CA PRO A 56 -9.44 -17.80 -2.58
C PRO A 56 -10.35 -17.24 -1.49
N ASP A 57 -11.20 -18.07 -0.87
CA ASP A 57 -12.09 -17.63 0.19
C ASP A 57 -11.33 -17.31 1.48
N GLN A 58 -10.28 -18.09 1.81
CA GLN A 58 -9.36 -17.74 2.90
C GLN A 58 -8.60 -16.45 2.62
N ALA A 59 -8.13 -16.25 1.38
CA ALA A 59 -7.47 -15.01 0.96
C ALA A 59 -8.42 -13.79 1.01
N CYS A 60 -9.72 -14.00 0.80
CA CYS A 60 -10.71 -12.92 0.86
C CYS A 60 -11.19 -12.60 2.28
N ALA A 61 -10.88 -13.44 3.28
CA ALA A 61 -11.29 -13.28 4.67
C ALA A 61 -10.38 -12.29 5.44
N HIS A 62 -10.30 -11.03 4.96
CA HIS A 62 -9.43 -10.02 5.55
C HIS A 62 -9.85 -9.66 6.99
N PRO A 63 -8.92 -9.57 7.97
CA PRO A 63 -9.26 -9.46 9.39
C PRO A 63 -9.91 -8.13 9.81
N ARG A 64 -9.84 -7.09 8.97
CA ARG A 64 -10.29 -5.73 9.30
C ARG A 64 -11.22 -5.07 8.29
N TRP A 65 -11.26 -5.57 7.05
CA TRP A 65 -11.88 -4.84 5.95
C TRP A 65 -12.77 -5.76 5.15
N VAL A 66 -13.91 -5.25 4.71
CA VAL A 66 -14.77 -5.89 3.72
C VAL A 66 -14.51 -5.19 2.39
N MET A 67 -13.91 -5.90 1.44
CA MET A 67 -13.45 -5.35 0.17
C MET A 67 -13.81 -6.28 -0.99
N GLY A 68 -13.62 -5.82 -2.24
CA GLY A 68 -13.82 -6.65 -3.43
C GLY A 68 -12.79 -7.79 -3.53
N ARG A 69 -13.17 -8.92 -4.12
CA ARG A 69 -12.34 -10.14 -4.15
C ARG A 69 -10.92 -9.93 -4.70
N LYS A 70 -10.76 -9.11 -5.75
CA LYS A 70 -9.45 -8.83 -6.36
C LYS A 70 -8.49 -8.18 -5.36
N ILE A 71 -8.88 -7.06 -4.76
CA ILE A 71 -8.04 -6.35 -3.79
C ILE A 71 -7.81 -7.18 -2.52
N SER A 72 -8.78 -8.00 -2.11
CA SER A 72 -8.57 -8.89 -0.96
C SER A 72 -7.50 -9.95 -1.21
N VAL A 73 -7.48 -10.58 -2.40
CA VAL A 73 -6.42 -11.54 -2.78
C VAL A 73 -5.07 -10.84 -2.92
N ASP A 74 -5.03 -9.65 -3.51
CA ASP A 74 -3.81 -8.86 -3.62
C ASP A 74 -3.26 -8.45 -2.24
N SER A 75 -4.15 -8.14 -1.29
CA SER A 75 -3.77 -7.86 0.10
C SER A 75 -3.19 -9.10 0.79
N ALA A 76 -3.81 -10.27 0.60
CA ALA A 76 -3.34 -11.53 1.15
C ALA A 76 -1.96 -11.97 0.63
N THR A 77 -1.62 -11.59 -0.60
CA THR A 77 -0.32 -11.87 -1.23
C THR A 77 0.69 -10.73 -1.06
N LEU A 78 0.28 -9.61 -0.46
CA LEU A 78 1.00 -8.33 -0.46
C LEU A 78 1.28 -7.75 -1.86
N MET A 79 0.73 -8.32 -2.94
CA MET A 79 0.82 -7.76 -4.28
C MET A 79 0.17 -6.37 -4.35
N ASN A 80 -0.89 -6.14 -3.57
CA ASN A 80 -1.51 -4.82 -3.43
C ASN A 80 -0.46 -3.76 -3.05
N LYS A 81 0.40 -4.10 -2.08
CA LYS A 81 1.45 -3.22 -1.61
C LYS A 81 2.56 -3.02 -2.65
N GLY A 82 2.82 -4.03 -3.48
CA GLY A 82 3.70 -3.90 -4.64
C GLY A 82 3.18 -2.89 -5.67
N LEU A 83 1.87 -2.93 -5.96
CA LEU A 83 1.22 -1.95 -6.84
C LEU A 83 1.27 -0.54 -6.24
N GLU A 84 0.99 -0.41 -4.94
CA GLU A 84 1.03 0.87 -4.24
C GLU A 84 2.45 1.44 -4.09
N VAL A 85 3.51 0.61 -4.08
CA VAL A 85 4.90 1.11 -4.15
C VAL A 85 5.13 1.80 -5.49
N ILE A 86 4.67 1.20 -6.59
CA ILE A 86 4.77 1.80 -7.93
C ILE A 86 3.94 3.09 -7.96
N GLU A 87 2.68 3.03 -7.52
CA GLU A 87 1.79 4.18 -7.44
C GLU A 87 2.43 5.32 -6.63
N THR A 88 2.95 5.05 -5.43
CA THR A 88 3.59 6.02 -4.56
C THR A 88 4.83 6.64 -5.23
N ALA A 89 5.69 5.82 -5.85
CA ALA A 89 6.88 6.33 -6.54
C ALA A 89 6.51 7.31 -7.66
N TRP A 90 5.44 7.04 -8.41
CA TRP A 90 4.92 7.93 -9.45
C TRP A 90 4.23 9.17 -8.87
N LEU A 91 3.29 8.96 -7.95
CA LEU A 91 2.48 10.03 -7.38
C LEU A 91 3.30 11.04 -6.62
N PHE A 92 4.39 10.62 -5.96
CA PHE A 92 5.28 11.48 -5.19
C PHE A 92 6.58 11.84 -5.91
N ASN A 93 6.77 11.31 -7.13
CA ASN A 93 7.95 11.48 -7.96
C ASN A 93 9.25 11.30 -7.16
N LEU A 94 9.36 10.09 -6.60
CA LEU A 94 10.51 9.62 -5.84
C LEU A 94 10.96 8.25 -6.38
N PRO A 95 12.25 7.91 -6.29
CA PRO A 95 12.71 6.60 -6.69
C PRO A 95 12.13 5.53 -5.76
N ALA A 96 11.81 4.35 -6.29
CA ALA A 96 11.20 3.26 -5.52
C ALA A 96 11.91 2.91 -4.19
N PRO A 97 13.27 2.94 -4.08
CA PRO A 97 13.97 2.75 -2.80
C PRO A 97 13.64 3.77 -1.70
N ALA A 98 13.04 4.92 -2.03
CA ALA A 98 12.57 5.90 -1.06
C ALA A 98 11.19 5.56 -0.47
N VAL A 99 10.49 4.55 -1.01
CA VAL A 99 9.20 4.05 -0.52
C VAL A 99 9.46 2.78 0.31
N GLN A 100 9.25 2.85 1.62
CA GLN A 100 9.46 1.74 2.53
C GLN A 100 8.15 1.14 2.99
N VAL A 101 7.96 -0.15 2.69
CA VAL A 101 6.79 -0.90 3.17
C VAL A 101 6.98 -1.26 4.63
N VAL A 102 5.97 -0.96 5.46
CA VAL A 102 5.97 -1.26 6.90
C VAL A 102 4.70 -2.02 7.26
N ILE A 103 4.81 -3.18 7.91
CA ILE A 103 3.63 -3.91 8.38
C ILE A 103 3.05 -3.23 9.64
N HIS A 104 1.79 -2.82 9.58
CA HIS A 104 1.01 -2.21 10.66
C HIS A 104 -0.34 -2.95 10.86
N PRO A 105 -0.39 -3.95 11.76
CA PRO A 105 -1.55 -4.85 11.89
C PRO A 105 -2.78 -4.32 12.65
N GLN A 106 -2.74 -3.13 13.26
CA GLN A 106 -3.88 -2.44 13.90
C GLN A 106 -4.71 -1.70 12.87
#